data_AF-A0A4C1VPC4-F1
#
_entry.id   AF-A0A4C1VPC4-F1
#
_cell.length_a   1.000
_cell.length_b   1.000
_cell.length_c   1.000
_cell.angle_alpha   90.00
_cell.angle_beta   90.00
_cell.angle_gamma   90.00
#
_symmetry.space_group_name_H-M   'P 1'
#
loop_
_entity.id
_entity.type
_entity.pdbx_description
1 polymer ?
#
loop_
_entity_poly.entity_id
_entity_poly.type
_entity_poly.pdbx_seq_one_letter_code
_entity_poly.pdbx_strand_id
1 'polypeptide(L)'
;MILNTRLFAQLCDENDEDFQRLLLHTEVRWLSKGACLSRFYLLFDSVLEFLESKDPDLKKNLINFEADIAYLTNLFKKFNDLNLQLQGDSFNLIKTKSAISAFLGKLKFMKENIGRREFSQFSNLSQVECLDEDIQTYVQHLIALHDDFKFRFEDILSMEIPP
;
A
#
# COMPACT_ATOMS: atom_id res chain seq x y z
N MET A 1 -6.57 -15.66 22.04
CA MET A 1 -5.42 -15.23 21.24
C MET A 1 -4.62 -16.42 20.68
N ILE A 2 -3.83 -17.14 21.48
CA ILE A 2 -2.93 -18.22 21.00
C ILE A 2 -3.64 -19.29 20.13
N LEU A 3 -4.84 -19.74 20.52
CA LEU A 3 -5.58 -20.76 19.76
C LEU A 3 -5.88 -20.32 18.32
N ASN A 4 -6.41 -19.11 18.12
CA ASN A 4 -6.73 -18.61 16.78
C ASN A 4 -5.47 -18.41 15.94
N THR A 5 -4.35 -17.99 16.53
CA THR A 5 -3.06 -17.89 15.82
C THR A 5 -2.60 -19.26 15.31
N ARG A 6 -2.75 -20.32 16.11
CA ARG A 6 -2.40 -21.68 15.69
C ARG A 6 -3.36 -22.23 14.63
N LEU A 7 -4.66 -21.98 14.77
CA LEU A 7 -5.65 -22.42 13.78
C LEU A 7 -5.47 -21.70 12.43
N PHE A 8 -5.14 -20.42 12.44
CA PHE A 8 -4.84 -19.67 11.22
C PHE A 8 -3.55 -20.17 10.56
N ALA A 9 -2.49 -20.43 11.33
CA ALA A 9 -1.25 -21.01 10.81
C ALA A 9 -1.49 -22.38 10.15
N GLN A 10 -2.33 -23.23 10.77
CA GLN A 10 -2.72 -24.51 10.19
C GLN A 10 -3.51 -24.34 8.88
N LEU A 11 -4.45 -23.39 8.81
CA LEU A 11 -5.18 -23.09 7.58
C LEU A 11 -4.24 -22.63 6.45
N CYS A 12 -3.27 -21.77 6.78
CA CYS A 12 -2.25 -21.35 5.82
C CYS A 12 -1.39 -22.53 5.31
N ASP A 13 -1.03 -23.48 6.18
CA ASP A 13 -0.33 -24.71 5.77
C ASP A 13 -1.22 -25.62 4.89
N GLU A 14 -2.53 -25.66 5.14
CA GLU A 14 -3.51 -26.42 4.36
C GLU A 14 -3.76 -25.78 2.96
N ASN A 15 -3.63 -24.45 2.85
CA ASN A 15 -3.80 -23.67 1.63
C ASN A 15 -2.49 -23.43 0.83
N ASP A 16 -1.36 -24.03 1.24
CA ASP A 16 -0.01 -23.87 0.63
C ASP A 16 0.47 -22.40 0.57
N GLU A 17 0.17 -21.63 1.63
CA GLU A 17 0.46 -20.20 1.72
C GLU A 17 1.91 -19.90 2.09
N ASP A 18 2.52 -18.90 1.43
CA ASP A 18 3.87 -18.38 1.73
C ASP A 18 4.04 -17.90 3.20
N PHE A 19 2.94 -17.64 3.91
CA PHE A 19 2.97 -17.05 5.25
C PHE A 19 1.93 -17.61 6.23
N GLN A 20 2.41 -18.38 7.21
CA GLN A 20 1.63 -18.92 8.34
C GLN A 20 1.05 -17.88 9.34
N ARG A 21 1.27 -16.57 9.13
CA ARG A 21 0.77 -15.52 10.05
C ARG A 21 0.74 -14.13 9.43
N LEU A 22 -0.31 -13.39 9.78
CA LEU A 22 -0.35 -11.94 9.66
C LEU A 22 0.79 -11.28 10.47
N LEU A 23 1.28 -10.14 9.97
CA LEU A 23 2.19 -9.30 10.75
C LEU A 23 1.38 -8.51 11.76
N LEU A 24 1.67 -8.69 13.06
CA LEU A 24 1.14 -7.82 14.10
C LEU A 24 1.74 -6.43 13.92
N HIS A 25 0.90 -5.39 13.85
CA HIS A 25 1.34 -4.01 13.72
C HIS A 25 2.14 -3.59 14.97
N THR A 26 3.46 -3.46 14.80
CA THR A 26 4.31 -2.74 15.75
C THR A 26 4.46 -1.30 15.26
N GLU A 27 4.05 -0.34 16.08
CA GLU A 27 4.00 1.11 15.79
C GLU A 27 5.36 1.73 15.41
N VAL A 28 6.45 0.97 15.54
CA VAL A 28 7.82 1.47 15.67
C VAL A 28 8.41 1.96 14.36
N ARG A 29 7.88 1.54 13.20
CA ARG A 29 8.38 2.00 11.90
C ARG A 29 7.26 2.17 10.89
N TRP A 30 7.49 3.08 9.95
CA TRP A 30 7.04 2.92 8.59
C TRP A 30 7.78 1.69 7.95
N LEU A 31 7.66 1.34 6.66
CA LEU A 31 7.92 -0.03 6.14
C LEU A 31 6.98 -1.08 6.70
N SER A 32 6.93 -1.27 8.03
CA SER A 32 6.13 -2.31 8.69
C SER A 32 4.66 -2.20 8.30
N LYS A 33 4.11 -0.97 8.19
CA LYS A 33 2.74 -0.73 7.68
C LYS A 33 2.53 -1.29 6.27
N GLY A 34 3.42 -0.97 5.33
CA GLY A 34 3.31 -1.46 3.95
C GLY A 34 3.61 -2.96 3.80
N ALA A 35 4.53 -3.50 4.60
CA ALA A 35 4.81 -4.93 4.65
C ALA A 35 3.65 -5.73 5.28
N CYS A 36 3.00 -5.15 6.30
CA CYS A 36 1.80 -5.68 6.94
C CYS A 36 0.64 -5.75 5.96
N LEU A 37 0.32 -4.64 5.28
CA LEU A 37 -0.70 -4.62 4.21
C LEU A 37 -0.37 -5.60 3.08
N SER A 38 0.89 -5.63 2.61
CA SER A 38 1.31 -6.57 1.55
C SER A 38 1.11 -8.02 1.94
N ARG A 39 1.45 -8.42 3.17
CA ARG A 39 1.21 -9.80 3.64
C ARG A 39 -0.26 -10.07 3.92
N PHE A 40 -0.99 -9.11 4.47
CA PHE A 40 -2.42 -9.24 4.70
C PHE A 40 -3.18 -9.49 3.40
N TYR A 41 -2.84 -8.75 2.34
CA TYR A 41 -3.48 -8.93 1.04
C TYR A 41 -3.02 -10.20 0.29
N LEU A 42 -1.78 -10.68 0.51
CA LEU A 42 -1.37 -11.99 0.00
C LEU A 42 -2.15 -13.15 0.64
N LEU A 43 -2.50 -13.02 1.91
CA LEU A 43 -3.30 -14.01 2.66
C LEU A 43 -4.81 -13.70 2.64
N PHE A 44 -5.29 -12.86 1.71
CA PHE A 44 -6.64 -12.30 1.80
C PHE A 44 -7.73 -13.38 1.75
N ASP A 45 -7.63 -14.32 0.81
CA ASP A 45 -8.56 -15.44 0.68
C ASP A 45 -8.55 -16.35 1.92
N SER A 46 -7.38 -16.73 2.42
CA SER A 46 -7.25 -17.49 3.67
C SER A 46 -7.78 -16.73 4.90
N VAL A 47 -7.70 -15.39 4.92
CA VAL A 47 -8.35 -14.56 5.96
C VAL A 47 -9.87 -14.59 5.80
N LEU A 48 -10.41 -14.46 4.58
CA LEU A 48 -11.85 -14.55 4.32
C LEU A 48 -12.41 -15.94 4.65
N GLU A 49 -11.67 -17.01 4.38
CA GLU A 49 -12.03 -18.37 4.77
C GLU A 49 -12.02 -18.53 6.29
N PHE A 50 -10.94 -18.11 6.96
CA PHE A 50 -10.82 -18.20 8.42
C PHE A 50 -11.95 -17.46 9.15
N LEU A 51 -12.43 -16.33 8.60
CA LEU A 51 -13.49 -15.54 9.19
C LEU A 51 -14.90 -16.12 8.98
N GLU A 52 -15.12 -16.99 7.98
CA GLU A 52 -16.43 -17.59 7.65
C GLU A 52 -17.16 -18.18 8.88
N SER A 53 -16.43 -18.91 9.73
CA SER A 53 -16.99 -19.53 10.94
C SER A 53 -16.75 -18.74 12.24
N LYS A 54 -16.15 -17.54 12.15
CA LYS A 54 -15.64 -16.79 13.31
C LYS A 54 -16.26 -15.41 13.45
N ASP A 55 -16.33 -14.66 12.35
CA ASP A 55 -16.86 -13.31 12.29
C ASP A 55 -17.32 -13.02 10.84
N PRO A 56 -18.54 -13.46 10.48
CA PRO A 56 -19.09 -13.27 9.13
C PRO A 56 -19.30 -11.80 8.77
N ASP A 57 -19.57 -10.94 9.77
CA ASP A 57 -19.74 -9.50 9.55
C ASP A 57 -18.39 -8.85 9.20
N LEU A 58 -17.30 -9.21 9.89
CA LEU A 58 -15.97 -8.77 9.51
C LEU A 58 -15.56 -9.31 8.13
N LYS A 59 -15.86 -10.58 7.81
CA LYS A 59 -15.63 -11.13 6.46
C LYS A 59 -16.32 -10.28 5.40
N LYS A 60 -17.62 -10.02 5.57
CA LYS A 60 -18.42 -9.20 4.65
C LYS A 60 -17.85 -7.79 4.50
N ASN A 61 -17.42 -7.17 5.59
CA ASN A 61 -16.78 -5.86 5.55
C ASN A 61 -15.46 -5.88 4.78
N LEU A 62 -14.60 -6.91 4.95
CA LEU A 62 -13.36 -7.02 4.19
C LEU A 62 -13.62 -7.14 2.68
N ILE A 63 -14.61 -7.94 2.27
CA ILE A 63 -15.01 -8.06 0.85
C ILE A 63 -15.46 -6.69 0.31
N ASN A 64 -16.31 -5.96 1.05
CA ASN A 64 -16.76 -4.62 0.65
C ASN A 64 -15.61 -3.60 0.50
N PHE A 65 -14.50 -3.78 1.22
CA PHE A 65 -13.33 -2.89 1.18
C PHE A 65 -12.15 -3.48 0.38
N GLU A 66 -12.36 -4.55 -0.41
CA GLU A 66 -11.25 -5.23 -1.09
C GLU A 66 -10.50 -4.30 -2.06
N ALA A 67 -11.23 -3.50 -2.86
CA ALA A 67 -10.64 -2.50 -3.75
C ALA A 67 -9.78 -1.48 -3.00
N ASP A 68 -10.25 -0.98 -1.85
CA ASP A 68 -9.51 -0.04 -1.00
C ASP A 68 -8.22 -0.68 -0.47
N ILE A 69 -8.30 -1.92 0.01
CA ILE A 69 -7.17 -2.66 0.54
C ILE A 69 -6.15 -2.95 -0.56
N ALA A 70 -6.61 -3.33 -1.77
CA ALA A 70 -5.76 -3.57 -2.94
C ALA A 70 -5.03 -2.28 -3.40
N TYR A 71 -5.77 -1.18 -3.53
CA TYR A 71 -5.25 0.15 -3.86
C TYR A 71 -4.21 0.61 -2.82
N LEU A 72 -4.56 0.57 -1.53
CA LEU A 72 -3.66 0.98 -0.44
C LEU A 72 -2.42 0.10 -0.39
N THR A 73 -2.55 -1.22 -0.55
CA THR A 73 -1.39 -2.13 -0.58
C THR A 73 -0.41 -1.77 -1.68
N ASN A 74 -0.90 -1.46 -2.89
CA ASN A 74 -0.06 -1.02 -4.00
C ASN A 74 0.56 0.37 -3.77
N LEU A 75 -0.15 1.32 -3.15
CA LEU A 75 0.37 2.63 -2.80
C LEU A 75 1.46 2.55 -1.72
N PHE A 76 1.21 1.79 -0.64
CA PHE A 76 2.16 1.58 0.45
C PHE A 76 3.44 0.87 0.00
N LYS A 77 3.35 -0.05 -0.97
CA LYS A 77 4.55 -0.63 -1.61
C LYS A 77 5.42 0.45 -2.24
N LYS A 78 4.85 1.41 -2.96
CA LYS A 78 5.60 2.51 -3.59
C LYS A 78 6.22 3.47 -2.57
N PHE A 79 5.56 3.72 -1.43
CA PHE A 79 6.19 4.44 -0.32
C PHE A 79 7.37 3.68 0.27
N ASN A 80 7.20 2.36 0.48
CA ASN A 80 8.27 1.45 0.91
C ASN A 80 9.48 1.53 -0.03
N ASP A 81 9.26 1.43 -1.34
CA ASP A 81 10.32 1.57 -2.35
C ASP A 81 11.02 2.94 -2.28
N LEU A 82 10.25 4.04 -2.19
CA LEU A 82 10.81 5.40 -2.09
C LEU A 82 11.72 5.57 -0.87
N ASN A 83 11.26 5.17 0.32
CA ASN A 83 11.98 5.51 1.54
C ASN A 83 13.01 4.41 1.93
N LEU A 84 12.96 3.21 1.32
CA LEU A 84 14.17 2.38 1.18
C LEU A 84 15.24 3.08 0.34
N GLN A 85 14.85 3.68 -0.80
CA GLN A 85 15.77 4.45 -1.63
C GLN A 85 16.36 5.66 -0.86
N LEU A 86 15.55 6.38 -0.07
CA LEU A 86 16.02 7.50 0.76
C LEU A 86 16.90 7.07 1.95
N GLN A 87 16.78 5.84 2.44
CA GLN A 87 17.60 5.30 3.55
C GLN A 87 18.95 4.73 3.11
N GLY A 88 19.22 4.62 1.82
CA GLY A 88 20.48 4.06 1.32
C GLY A 88 21.68 4.97 1.61
N ASP A 89 22.78 4.38 2.10
CA ASP A 89 24.01 5.05 2.59
C ASP A 89 24.73 6.02 1.62
N SER A 90 24.26 6.15 0.37
CA SER A 90 24.84 7.03 -0.65
C SER A 90 23.99 8.26 -1.00
N PHE A 91 22.89 8.52 -0.27
CA PHE A 91 22.01 9.66 -0.56
C PHE A 91 22.59 10.99 -0.07
N ASN A 92 22.90 11.87 -1.03
CA ASN A 92 23.15 13.29 -0.79
C ASN A 92 21.90 14.10 -1.17
N LEU A 93 21.88 15.38 -0.81
CA LEU A 93 20.69 16.23 -0.93
C LEU A 93 20.21 16.39 -2.39
N ILE A 94 21.11 16.31 -3.37
CA ILE A 94 20.80 16.27 -4.82
C ILE A 94 20.00 15.01 -5.16
N LYS A 95 20.46 13.82 -4.71
CA LYS A 95 19.73 12.56 -4.90
C LYS A 95 18.39 12.59 -4.16
N THR A 96 18.33 13.13 -2.95
CA THR A 96 17.07 13.29 -2.18
C THR A 96 16.05 14.12 -2.97
N LYS A 97 16.46 15.30 -3.47
CA LYS A 97 15.62 16.15 -4.33
C LYS A 97 15.14 15.42 -5.59
N SER A 98 16.04 14.70 -6.26
CA SER A 98 15.71 13.92 -7.45
C SER A 98 14.68 12.82 -7.16
N ALA A 99 14.86 12.04 -6.09
CA ALA A 99 13.96 10.95 -5.72
C ALA A 99 12.55 11.44 -5.35
N ILE A 100 12.45 12.51 -4.55
CA ILE A 100 11.16 13.13 -4.17
C ILE A 100 10.47 13.72 -5.41
N SER A 101 11.21 14.44 -6.28
CA SER A 101 10.66 15.00 -7.52
C SER A 101 10.13 13.90 -8.45
N ALA A 102 10.88 12.81 -8.60
CA ALA A 102 10.45 11.65 -9.38
C ALA A 102 9.22 10.96 -8.77
N PHE A 103 9.09 10.92 -7.44
CA PHE A 103 7.92 10.37 -6.76
C PHE A 103 6.67 11.25 -6.92
N LEU A 104 6.80 12.58 -6.83
CA LEU A 104 5.72 13.50 -7.19
C LEU A 104 5.24 13.30 -8.64
N GLY A 105 6.18 13.11 -9.58
CA GLY A 105 5.87 12.70 -10.95
C GLY A 105 5.08 11.39 -11.02
N LYS A 106 5.50 10.35 -10.28
CA LYS A 106 4.76 9.08 -10.17
C LYS A 106 3.35 9.26 -9.61
N LEU A 107 3.15 10.07 -8.57
CA LEU A 107 1.82 10.36 -8.01
C LEU A 107 0.90 10.99 -9.06
N LYS A 108 1.41 11.96 -9.85
CA LYS A 108 0.66 12.57 -10.95
C LYS A 108 0.27 11.54 -12.03
N PHE A 109 1.20 10.71 -12.49
CA PHE A 109 0.90 9.65 -13.47
C PHE A 109 -0.13 8.64 -12.93
N MET A 110 0.00 8.21 -11.67
CA MET A 110 -0.95 7.29 -11.05
C MET A 110 -2.36 7.86 -10.98
N LYS A 111 -2.50 9.16 -10.64
CA LYS A 111 -3.78 9.86 -10.64
C LYS A 111 -4.41 9.86 -12.04
N GLU A 112 -3.62 10.22 -13.06
CA GLU A 112 -4.08 10.26 -14.45
C GLU A 112 -4.49 8.88 -14.97
N ASN A 113 -3.72 7.84 -14.63
CA ASN A 113 -3.97 6.46 -15.04
C ASN A 113 -5.21 5.87 -14.34
N ILE A 114 -5.35 6.01 -13.02
CA ILE A 114 -6.57 5.56 -12.29
C ILE A 114 -7.81 6.26 -12.84
N GLY A 115 -7.74 7.57 -13.11
CA GLY A 115 -8.85 8.31 -13.73
C GLY A 115 -9.22 7.85 -15.15
N ARG A 116 -8.36 7.08 -15.82
CA ARG A 116 -8.62 6.41 -17.11
C ARG A 116 -8.94 4.91 -16.99
N ARG A 117 -9.09 4.37 -15.76
CA ARG A 117 -9.18 2.92 -15.46
C ARG A 117 -7.95 2.11 -15.92
N GLU A 118 -6.79 2.76 -16.01
CA GLU A 118 -5.51 2.15 -16.41
C GLU A 118 -4.72 1.65 -15.18
N PHE A 119 -5.07 0.48 -14.66
CA PHE A 119 -4.47 -0.06 -13.43
C PHE A 119 -3.10 -0.76 -13.60
N SER A 120 -2.38 -0.53 -14.70
CA SER A 120 -1.08 -1.18 -14.98
C SER A 120 0.00 -0.94 -13.90
N GLN A 121 -0.12 0.16 -13.15
CA GLN A 121 0.77 0.50 -12.03
C GLN A 121 0.28 -0.05 -10.68
N PHE A 122 -0.90 -0.66 -10.62
CA PHE A 122 -1.58 -1.15 -9.42
C PHE A 122 -1.95 -2.62 -9.62
N SER A 123 -0.96 -3.50 -9.45
CA SER A 123 -1.08 -4.94 -9.72
C SER A 123 -2.20 -5.66 -8.96
N ASN A 124 -2.58 -5.16 -7.80
CA ASN A 124 -3.61 -5.78 -6.96
C ASN A 124 -4.98 -5.19 -7.34
N LEU A 125 -5.06 -3.86 -7.46
CA LEU A 125 -6.29 -3.18 -7.89
C LEU A 125 -6.73 -3.62 -9.31
N SER A 126 -5.80 -4.05 -10.17
CA SER A 126 -6.13 -4.56 -11.50
C SER A 126 -6.80 -5.94 -11.52
N GLN A 127 -6.84 -6.66 -10.39
CA GLN A 127 -7.46 -7.99 -10.27
C GLN A 127 -8.84 -7.97 -9.64
N VAL A 128 -9.29 -6.81 -9.13
CA VAL A 128 -10.54 -6.67 -8.37
C VAL A 128 -11.50 -5.71 -9.08
N GLU A 129 -12.80 -5.86 -8.81
CA GLU A 129 -13.79 -4.89 -9.29
C GLU A 129 -13.57 -3.54 -8.59
N CYS A 130 -13.69 -2.45 -9.36
CA CYS A 130 -13.42 -1.09 -8.89
C CYS A 130 -14.45 -0.15 -9.53
N LEU A 131 -15.31 0.43 -8.69
CA LEU A 131 -16.46 1.24 -9.06
C LEU A 131 -16.01 2.67 -9.44
N ASP A 132 -16.86 3.42 -10.12
CA ASP A 132 -16.54 4.82 -10.45
C ASP A 132 -16.39 5.70 -9.19
N GLU A 133 -17.12 5.37 -8.12
CA GLU A 133 -17.04 6.02 -6.80
C GLU A 133 -15.67 5.79 -6.13
N ASP A 134 -15.14 4.57 -6.23
CA ASP A 134 -13.80 4.20 -5.75
C ASP A 134 -12.72 4.97 -6.53
N ILE A 135 -12.82 4.99 -7.87
CA ILE A 135 -11.90 5.72 -8.75
C ILE A 135 -11.90 7.22 -8.43
N GLN A 136 -13.08 7.82 -8.24
CA GLN A 136 -13.20 9.22 -7.85
C GLN A 136 -12.53 9.47 -6.48
N THR A 137 -12.69 8.54 -5.54
CA THR A 137 -12.06 8.60 -4.20
C THR A 137 -10.54 8.48 -4.29
N TYR A 138 -10.02 7.53 -5.07
CA TYR A 138 -8.57 7.33 -5.26
C TYR A 138 -7.91 8.49 -6.00
N VAL A 139 -8.58 9.07 -7.00
CA VAL A 139 -8.11 10.28 -7.69
C VAL A 139 -8.02 11.47 -6.73
N GLN A 140 -9.03 11.68 -5.88
CA GLN A 140 -9.00 12.74 -4.86
C GLN A 140 -7.90 12.51 -3.82
N HIS A 141 -7.77 11.28 -3.33
CA HIS A 141 -6.71 10.91 -2.39
C HIS A 141 -5.31 11.13 -2.99
N LEU A 142 -5.07 10.73 -4.26
CA LEU A 142 -3.78 10.97 -4.92
C LEU A 142 -3.48 12.46 -5.16
N ILE A 143 -4.50 13.31 -5.37
CA ILE A 143 -4.32 14.78 -5.40
C ILE A 143 -3.88 15.27 -4.02
N ALA A 144 -4.66 14.99 -2.98
CA ALA A 144 -4.38 15.45 -1.62
C ALA A 144 -3.00 14.99 -1.13
N LEU A 145 -2.63 13.74 -1.42
CA LEU A 145 -1.33 13.15 -1.10
C LEU A 145 -0.18 13.82 -1.86
N HIS A 146 -0.36 14.12 -3.14
CA HIS A 146 0.64 14.82 -3.94
C HIS A 146 0.89 16.25 -3.42
N ASP A 147 -0.17 16.93 -3.00
CA ASP A 147 -0.07 18.29 -2.47
C ASP A 147 0.51 18.31 -1.04
N ASP A 148 0.19 17.31 -0.20
CA ASP A 148 0.89 17.07 1.08
C ASP A 148 2.38 16.80 0.88
N PHE A 149 2.75 15.93 -0.08
CA PHE A 149 4.17 15.68 -0.41
C PHE A 149 4.88 16.94 -0.91
N LYS A 150 4.22 17.79 -1.71
CA LYS A 150 4.80 19.07 -2.16
C LYS A 150 5.06 20.02 -1.00
N PHE A 151 4.07 20.19 -0.12
CA PHE A 151 4.18 21.06 1.05
C PHE A 151 5.25 20.55 2.02
N ARG A 152 5.24 19.25 2.32
CA ARG A 152 6.13 18.61 3.29
C ARG A 152 7.62 18.61 2.90
N PHE A 153 7.91 18.64 1.61
CA PHE A 153 9.28 18.63 1.08
C PHE A 153 9.60 19.91 0.28
N GLU A 154 8.87 21.01 0.53
CA GLU A 154 9.06 22.29 -0.17
C GLU A 154 10.50 22.81 -0.07
N ASP A 155 11.14 22.64 1.08
CA ASP A 155 12.54 23.00 1.35
C ASP A 155 13.51 22.25 0.42
N ILE A 156 13.36 20.93 0.29
CA ILE A 156 14.19 20.09 -0.59
C ILE A 156 13.90 20.37 -2.07
N LEU A 157 12.63 20.63 -2.41
CA LEU A 157 12.18 20.89 -3.78
C LEU A 157 12.56 22.28 -4.28
N SER A 158 12.56 23.29 -3.42
CA SER A 158 12.96 24.67 -3.74
C SER A 158 14.48 24.87 -3.74
N MET A 159 15.24 24.06 -3.00
CA MET A 159 16.70 24.18 -2.86
C MET A 159 17.42 24.36 -4.22
N GLU A 160 18.13 25.48 -4.37
CA GLU A 160 19.09 25.70 -5.45
C GLU A 160 20.37 24.90 -5.18
N ILE A 161 20.85 24.17 -6.18
CA ILE A 161 22.11 23.42 -6.11
C ILE A 161 23.18 24.30 -6.79
N PRO A 162 24.22 24.76 -6.07
CA PRO A 162 25.32 25.49 -6.69
C PRO A 162 26.02 24.65 -7.78
N PRO A 163 26.54 25.29 -8.84
CA PRO A 163 27.24 24.62 -9.94
C PRO A 163 28.57 23.96 -9.52
#